data_AF-W4QI65-F1
#
_entry.id   AF-W4QI65-F1
#
_cell.length_a   1.000
_cell.length_b   1.000
_cell.length_c   1.000
_cell.angle_alpha   90.00
_cell.angle_beta   90.00
_cell.angle_gamma   90.00
#
_symmetry.space_group_name_H-M   'P 1'
#
loop_
_entity.id
_entity.type
_entity.pdbx_description
1 polymer ?
#
loop_
_entity_poly.entity_id
_entity_poly.type
_entity_poly.pdbx_seq_one_letter_code
_entity_poly.pdbx_strand_id
1 'polypeptide(L)'
;MYLLSTPLLFPFLSSFSPRITPTLIKDVFPMSTFDQEFNGWLQNQIAEEPNHRRREFLENGLGHGTLVFLRDIWFPTFGNFNHLYPEWEVRDFNDGYRYLDLAYRPGPHVKGCIEIQGYGPHARDLDVRRFKDLCWRHSLLALDGWILLPIAYLSIKEEPSRCQQLTLAFVGKFISGDAPTELSWLEAEIVRYTRRTLHPVTPLEIAQHLHISVRHTRKLLVKLKEKQILMVTSGKKRARTYTLRSRI
;
A
#
# COMPACT_ATOMS: atom_id res chain seq x y z
N MET A 1 51.32 13.96 -56.32
CA MET A 1 50.05 14.65 -56.66
C MET A 1 49.05 14.23 -55.60
N TYR A 2 48.77 15.13 -54.67
CA TYR A 2 47.90 14.90 -53.51
C TYR A 2 46.43 14.94 -53.93
N LEU A 3 45.63 13.97 -53.45
CA LEU A 3 44.20 14.14 -53.25
C LEU A 3 43.89 13.77 -51.79
N LEU A 4 43.67 14.84 -51.02
CA LEU A 4 43.17 14.88 -49.65
C LEU A 4 41.63 14.99 -49.67
N SER A 5 41.04 14.89 -48.47
CA SER A 5 39.63 15.09 -48.06
C SER A 5 38.78 13.80 -48.03
N THR A 6 38.14 13.37 -46.93
CA THR A 6 37.83 13.98 -45.61
C THR A 6 37.35 12.86 -44.67
N PRO A 7 37.78 12.77 -43.40
CA PRO A 7 37.10 11.96 -42.38
C PRO A 7 36.11 12.81 -41.57
N LEU A 8 34.92 12.26 -41.33
CA LEU A 8 33.86 12.83 -40.50
C LEU A 8 34.33 13.00 -39.04
N LEU A 9 34.47 14.25 -38.61
CA LEU A 9 34.66 14.64 -37.21
C LEU A 9 33.32 14.58 -36.48
N PHE A 10 33.13 13.57 -35.64
CA PHE A 10 32.16 13.62 -34.52
C PHE A 10 32.74 14.50 -33.43
N PRO A 11 32.08 15.59 -33.00
CA PRO A 11 32.59 16.40 -31.91
C PRO A 11 32.32 15.72 -30.57
N PHE A 12 33.41 15.68 -29.80
CA PHE A 12 33.50 15.45 -28.37
C PHE A 12 32.46 16.29 -27.61
N LEU A 13 31.53 15.65 -26.89
CA LEU A 13 30.74 16.30 -25.84
C LEU A 13 31.31 15.89 -24.49
N SER A 14 32.29 16.66 -24.01
CA SER A 14 32.71 16.63 -22.62
C SER A 14 31.97 17.71 -21.82
N SER A 15 31.43 17.28 -20.68
CA SER A 15 31.17 18.05 -19.45
C SER A 15 30.28 19.29 -19.57
N PHE A 16 29.03 19.17 -19.13
CA PHE A 16 28.41 20.02 -18.10
C PHE A 16 27.00 19.44 -17.84
N SER A 17 26.88 18.54 -16.86
CA SER A 17 25.56 18.16 -16.33
C SER A 17 25.16 19.24 -15.32
N PRO A 18 24.14 20.06 -15.57
CA PRO A 18 23.67 20.98 -14.55
C PRO A 18 23.05 20.15 -13.42
N ARG A 19 23.49 20.38 -12.18
CA ARG A 19 22.78 19.92 -10.99
C ARG A 19 21.43 20.62 -11.00
N ILE A 20 20.36 19.86 -11.22
CA ILE A 20 19.01 20.36 -11.08
C ILE A 20 18.77 20.50 -9.58
N THR A 21 18.82 21.74 -9.09
CA THR A 21 18.32 22.09 -7.76
C THR A 21 16.80 22.28 -7.82
N PRO A 22 16.04 22.03 -6.73
CA PRO A 22 14.58 21.97 -6.75
C PRO A 22 13.85 23.31 -6.97
N THR A 23 14.55 24.40 -7.27
CA THR A 23 14.00 25.76 -7.21
C THR A 23 13.72 26.42 -8.56
N LEU A 24 13.86 25.70 -9.69
CA LEU A 24 13.67 26.28 -11.03
C LEU A 24 12.70 25.47 -11.93
N ILE A 25 11.69 24.84 -11.33
CA ILE A 25 10.48 24.38 -12.05
C ILE A 25 9.27 24.76 -11.19
N LYS A 26 8.99 26.06 -11.12
CA LYS A 26 7.65 26.55 -10.81
C LYS A 26 7.28 27.44 -11.97
N ASP A 27 6.15 27.13 -12.58
CA ASP A 27 5.49 27.86 -13.66
C ASP A 27 5.99 27.51 -15.08
N VAL A 28 5.19 26.70 -15.82
CA VAL A 28 4.91 26.78 -17.28
C VAL A 28 4.08 25.56 -17.78
N PHE A 29 3.95 24.46 -17.03
CA PHE A 29 3.02 23.38 -17.38
C PHE A 29 2.06 23.05 -16.22
N PRO A 30 0.75 22.83 -16.48
CA PRO A 30 -0.16 22.36 -15.45
C PRO A 30 0.34 20.99 -14.94
N MET A 31 0.56 20.89 -13.63
CA MET A 31 0.95 19.63 -13.00
C MET A 31 -0.09 18.55 -13.32
N SER A 32 0.36 17.32 -13.60
CA SER A 32 -0.58 16.23 -13.87
C SER A 32 -1.45 15.93 -12.65
N THR A 33 -2.62 15.33 -12.86
CA THR A 33 -3.49 14.88 -11.76
C THR A 33 -2.73 13.94 -10.81
N PHE A 34 -1.86 13.09 -11.35
CA PHE A 34 -0.99 12.24 -10.53
C PHE A 34 -0.07 13.07 -9.64
N ASP A 35 0.64 14.06 -10.18
CA ASP A 35 1.61 14.85 -9.40
C ASP A 35 0.91 15.62 -8.27
N GLN A 36 -0.29 16.15 -8.52
CA GLN A 36 -1.09 16.85 -7.52
C GLN A 36 -1.48 15.91 -6.37
N GLU A 37 -2.10 14.77 -6.70
CA GLU A 37 -2.53 13.77 -5.71
C GLU A 37 -1.35 13.17 -4.95
N PHE A 38 -0.25 12.88 -5.64
CA PHE A 38 0.96 12.30 -5.05
C PHE A 38 1.61 13.26 -4.06
N ASN A 39 1.78 14.54 -4.45
CA ASN A 39 2.37 15.54 -3.58
C ASN A 39 1.50 15.78 -2.34
N GLY A 40 0.18 15.90 -2.51
CA GLY A 40 -0.75 16.04 -1.39
C GLY A 40 -0.70 14.85 -0.44
N TRP A 41 -0.74 13.63 -0.98
CA TRP A 41 -0.64 12.41 -0.20
C TRP A 41 0.68 12.29 0.57
N LEU A 42 1.82 12.54 -0.07
CA LEU A 42 3.13 12.42 0.58
C LEU A 42 3.32 13.48 1.67
N GLN A 43 2.88 14.72 1.44
CA GLN A 43 2.95 15.78 2.45
C GLN A 43 2.09 15.46 3.68
N ASN A 44 0.89 14.91 3.48
CA ASN A 44 0.05 14.45 4.59
C ASN A 44 0.73 13.33 5.38
N GLN A 45 1.35 12.35 4.70
CA GLN A 45 2.10 11.28 5.35
C GLN A 45 3.28 11.82 6.20
N ILE A 46 4.02 12.81 5.69
CA ILE A 46 5.13 13.45 6.43
C ILE A 46 4.60 14.19 7.66
N ALA A 47 3.54 14.99 7.49
CA ALA A 47 2.98 15.83 8.54
C ALA A 47 2.39 15.01 9.70
N GLU A 48 1.77 13.87 9.39
CA GLU A 48 1.12 13.00 10.37
C GLU A 48 2.09 11.98 11.01
N GLU A 49 3.29 11.76 10.46
CA GLU A 49 4.19 10.69 10.90
C GLU A 49 4.86 10.99 12.25
N PRO A 50 4.56 10.27 13.36
CA PRO A 50 5.20 10.53 14.66
C PRO A 50 6.61 9.93 14.77
N ASN A 51 6.97 8.90 14.00
CA ASN A 51 8.28 8.27 14.03
C ASN A 51 9.28 9.11 13.22
N HIS A 52 10.21 9.75 13.94
CA HIS A 52 11.25 10.58 13.33
C HIS A 52 12.06 9.89 12.22
N ARG A 53 12.35 8.58 12.35
CA ARG A 53 13.12 7.85 11.34
C ARG A 53 12.33 7.65 10.06
N ARG A 54 11.07 7.20 10.18
CA ARG A 54 10.17 7.08 9.02
C ARG A 54 9.96 8.44 8.37
N ARG A 55 9.75 9.49 9.16
CA ARG A 55 9.58 10.86 8.65
C ARG A 55 10.78 11.30 7.82
N GLU A 56 12.01 11.06 8.29
CA GLU A 56 13.23 11.37 7.56
C GLU A 56 13.30 10.64 6.20
N PHE A 57 12.90 9.37 6.13
CA PHE A 57 12.80 8.66 4.84
C PHE A 57 11.79 9.31 3.90
N LEU A 58 10.63 9.71 4.40
CA LEU A 58 9.60 10.36 3.60
C LEU A 58 10.03 11.74 3.09
N GLU A 59 10.71 12.54 3.92
CA GLU A 59 11.25 13.86 3.57
C GLU A 59 12.34 13.77 2.49
N ASN A 60 13.13 12.70 2.49
CA ASN A 60 14.12 12.42 1.45
C ASN A 60 13.49 11.98 0.11
N GLY A 61 12.21 11.66 0.11
CA GLY A 61 11.46 11.19 -1.05
C GLY A 61 11.55 9.69 -1.27
N LEU A 62 10.57 9.17 -2.03
CA LEU A 62 10.45 7.74 -2.27
C LEU A 62 11.46 7.24 -3.31
N GLY A 63 11.87 5.98 -3.18
CA GLY A 63 12.70 5.31 -4.18
C GLY A 63 12.10 5.38 -5.59
N HIS A 64 12.96 5.47 -6.61
CA HIS A 64 12.54 5.58 -8.01
C HIS A 64 11.58 4.47 -8.45
N GLY A 65 11.84 3.22 -8.03
CA GLY A 65 10.99 2.08 -8.32
C GLY A 65 9.58 2.25 -7.75
N THR A 66 9.47 2.69 -6.50
CA THR A 66 8.21 2.97 -5.82
C THR A 66 7.43 4.09 -6.50
N LEU A 67 8.11 5.20 -6.86
CA LEU A 67 7.46 6.31 -7.58
C LEU A 67 6.91 5.87 -8.95
N VAL A 68 7.70 5.07 -9.69
CA VAL A 68 7.28 4.50 -10.97
C VAL A 68 6.10 3.54 -10.80
N PHE A 69 6.12 2.68 -9.79
CA PHE A 69 5.00 1.80 -9.47
C PHE A 69 3.72 2.61 -9.17
N LEU A 70 3.83 3.64 -8.32
CA LEU A 70 2.70 4.49 -7.96
C LEU A 70 2.08 5.16 -9.19
N ARG A 71 2.92 5.68 -10.09
CA ARG A 71 2.50 6.41 -11.29
C ARG A 71 1.95 5.52 -12.39
N ASP A 72 2.65 4.42 -12.70
CA ASP A 72 2.39 3.62 -13.90
C ASP A 72 1.42 2.46 -13.58
N ILE A 73 1.35 2.01 -12.32
CA ILE A 73 0.53 0.86 -11.89
C ILE A 73 -0.59 1.28 -10.94
N TRP A 74 -0.25 1.79 -9.75
CA TRP A 74 -1.23 1.99 -8.69
C TRP A 74 -2.28 3.05 -9.04
N PHE A 75 -1.84 4.27 -9.35
CA PHE A 75 -2.74 5.39 -9.59
C PHE A 75 -3.65 5.17 -10.81
N PRO A 76 -3.19 4.60 -11.94
CA PRO A 76 -4.08 4.21 -13.03
C PRO A 76 -5.08 3.11 -12.65
N THR A 77 -4.75 2.24 -11.68
CA THR A 77 -5.63 1.14 -11.25
C THR A 77 -6.71 1.61 -10.27
N PHE A 78 -6.38 2.51 -9.33
CA PHE A 78 -7.28 2.87 -8.21
C PHE A 78 -7.69 4.34 -8.19
N GLY A 79 -6.96 5.22 -8.86
CA GLY A 79 -7.23 6.67 -8.92
C GLY A 79 -6.99 7.45 -7.63
N ASN A 80 -6.41 6.82 -6.60
CA ASN A 80 -6.11 7.44 -5.30
C ASN A 80 -4.99 6.64 -4.58
N PHE A 81 -4.47 7.19 -3.47
CA PHE A 81 -3.45 6.54 -2.63
C PHE A 81 -4.00 6.08 -1.27
N ASN A 82 -5.31 5.90 -1.15
CA ASN A 82 -5.94 5.58 0.11
C ASN A 82 -5.38 4.27 0.68
N HIS A 83 -5.11 4.29 1.98
CA HIS A 83 -4.59 3.16 2.74
C HIS A 83 -3.19 2.69 2.34
N LEU A 84 -2.49 3.40 1.45
CA LEU A 84 -1.07 3.20 1.23
C LEU A 84 -0.23 4.04 2.18
N TYR A 85 0.81 3.42 2.72
CA TYR A 85 1.78 4.02 3.61
C TYR A 85 3.17 3.65 3.11
N PRO A 86 3.94 4.60 2.54
CA PRO A 86 5.27 4.32 2.04
C PRO A 86 6.30 4.26 3.18
N GLU A 87 7.42 3.57 2.97
CA GLU A 87 8.49 3.47 3.97
C GLU A 87 7.94 3.00 5.33
N TRP A 88 7.07 2.00 5.34
CA TRP A 88 6.37 1.59 6.57
C TRP A 88 7.29 0.78 7.47
N GLU A 89 7.48 1.24 8.70
CA GLU A 89 8.36 0.58 9.66
C GLU A 89 7.75 -0.75 10.15
N VAL A 90 8.57 -1.81 10.07
CA VAL A 90 8.32 -3.11 10.68
C VAL A 90 9.50 -3.49 11.55
N ARG A 91 9.21 -4.13 12.67
CA ARG A 91 10.25 -4.72 13.53
C ARG A 91 10.56 -6.12 13.04
N ASP A 92 11.83 -6.44 12.88
CA ASP A 92 12.25 -7.82 12.67
C ASP A 92 12.40 -8.57 14.01
N PHE A 93 12.52 -9.90 13.95
CA PHE A 93 12.64 -10.77 15.11
C PHE A 93 13.95 -10.56 15.91
N ASN A 94 14.90 -9.78 15.37
CA ASN A 94 16.17 -9.44 16.01
C ASN A 94 16.19 -7.97 16.48
N ASP A 95 15.02 -7.35 16.67
CA ASP A 95 14.85 -5.95 17.11
C ASP A 95 15.46 -4.91 16.15
N GLY A 96 15.68 -5.31 14.89
CA GLY A 96 16.05 -4.44 13.78
C GLY A 96 14.84 -3.73 13.19
N TYR A 97 15.09 -2.53 12.65
CA TYR A 97 14.10 -1.74 11.94
C TYR A 97 14.23 -1.98 10.45
N ARG A 98 13.10 -2.30 9.80
CA ARG A 98 13.03 -2.41 8.34
C ARG A 98 11.87 -1.57 7.84
N TYR A 99 11.98 -1.10 6.62
CA TYR A 99 10.99 -0.24 5.99
C TYR A 99 10.50 -0.94 4.73
N LEU A 100 9.18 -1.05 4.62
CA LEU A 100 8.53 -1.62 3.45
C LEU A 100 8.33 -0.52 2.41
N ASP A 101 8.55 -0.82 1.13
CA ASP A 101 8.37 0.19 0.07
C ASP A 101 6.96 0.80 0.14
N LEU A 102 5.94 -0.06 0.24
CA LEU A 102 4.54 0.32 0.43
C LEU A 102 3.82 -0.69 1.32
N ALA A 103 3.22 -0.22 2.41
CA ALA A 103 2.24 -0.98 3.19
C ALA A 103 0.81 -0.60 2.76
N TYR A 104 -0.02 -1.60 2.49
CA TYR A 104 -1.46 -1.45 2.27
C TYR A 104 -2.23 -1.83 3.54
N ARG A 105 -2.86 -0.83 4.17
CA ARG A 105 -3.49 -0.96 5.50
C ARG A 105 -4.88 -0.31 5.56
N PRO A 106 -5.91 -0.88 4.92
CA PRO A 106 -7.29 -0.38 5.00
C PRO A 106 -7.94 -0.57 6.38
N GLY A 107 -7.26 -1.24 7.31
CA GLY A 107 -7.70 -1.37 8.69
C GLY A 107 -6.52 -1.69 9.61
N PRO A 108 -6.70 -1.58 10.94
CA PRO A 108 -5.61 -1.65 11.92
C PRO A 108 -4.80 -2.95 11.88
N HIS A 109 -5.42 -4.05 11.44
CA HIS A 109 -4.82 -5.38 11.44
C HIS A 109 -4.56 -5.92 10.03
N VAL A 110 -4.75 -5.09 9.00
CA VAL A 110 -4.44 -5.48 7.64
C VAL A 110 -2.96 -5.25 7.38
N LYS A 111 -2.28 -6.30 6.91
CA LYS A 111 -0.83 -6.34 6.67
C LYS A 111 -0.54 -6.69 5.21
N GLY A 112 -0.81 -5.76 4.29
CA GLY A 112 -0.38 -5.88 2.90
C GLY A 112 0.96 -5.21 2.69
N CYS A 113 1.91 -5.86 2.02
CA CYS A 113 3.23 -5.32 1.72
C CYS A 113 3.50 -5.47 0.22
N ILE A 114 3.82 -4.35 -0.44
CA ILE A 114 4.21 -4.31 -1.85
C ILE A 114 5.69 -3.90 -1.88
N GLU A 115 6.51 -4.67 -2.57
CA GLU A 115 7.97 -4.49 -2.62
C GLU A 115 8.43 -4.46 -4.08
N ILE A 116 9.15 -3.40 -4.47
CA ILE A 116 9.66 -3.20 -5.82
C ILE A 116 11.10 -3.68 -5.91
N GLN A 117 11.29 -4.82 -6.56
CA GLN A 117 12.59 -5.48 -6.67
C GLN A 117 13.35 -4.97 -7.89
N GLY A 118 14.44 -4.25 -7.68
CA GLY A 118 15.36 -3.86 -8.74
C GLY A 118 16.23 -5.03 -9.20
N TYR A 119 16.57 -5.06 -10.49
CA TYR A 119 17.58 -5.97 -11.06
C TYR A 119 18.60 -5.13 -11.84
N GLY A 120 19.88 -5.20 -11.46
CA GLY A 120 20.94 -4.35 -12.01
C GLY A 120 22.10 -5.15 -12.63
N PRO A 121 22.79 -4.64 -13.65
CA PRO A 121 23.84 -5.37 -14.38
C PRO A 121 25.13 -5.65 -13.59
N HIS A 122 25.37 -4.98 -12.45
CA HIS A 122 26.53 -5.21 -11.58
C HIS A 122 26.27 -6.22 -10.44
N ALA A 123 25.23 -7.05 -10.56
CA ALA A 123 24.67 -7.87 -9.49
C ALA A 123 25.04 -9.36 -9.59
N ARG A 124 26.32 -9.75 -9.48
CA ARG A 124 26.63 -11.18 -9.23
C ARG A 124 26.96 -11.45 -7.76
N ASP A 125 27.87 -10.70 -7.16
CA ASP A 125 28.27 -10.93 -5.75
C ASP A 125 27.40 -10.16 -4.74
N LEU A 126 27.00 -8.93 -5.07
CA LEU A 126 26.01 -8.17 -4.29
C LEU A 126 24.66 -8.91 -4.23
N ASP A 127 24.39 -9.68 -5.28
CA ASP A 127 23.13 -10.39 -5.49
C ASP A 127 22.97 -11.53 -4.49
N VAL A 128 24.02 -12.28 -4.14
CA VAL A 128 23.89 -13.39 -3.18
C VAL A 128 23.53 -12.91 -1.78
N ARG A 129 24.20 -11.87 -1.26
CA ARG A 129 23.88 -11.33 0.08
C ARG A 129 22.50 -10.67 0.11
N ARG A 130 22.20 -9.85 -0.91
CA ARG A 130 20.91 -9.16 -1.04
C ARG A 130 19.76 -10.15 -1.23
N PHE A 131 19.97 -11.19 -2.03
CA PHE A 131 19.01 -12.27 -2.23
C PHE A 131 18.76 -13.04 -0.94
N LYS A 132 19.81 -13.39 -0.19
CA LYS A 132 19.66 -14.02 1.13
C LYS A 132 18.86 -13.14 2.09
N ASP A 133 19.19 -11.85 2.19
CA ASP A 133 18.44 -10.90 3.03
C ASP A 133 16.98 -10.76 2.58
N LEU A 134 16.72 -10.70 1.27
CA LEU A 134 15.38 -10.67 0.71
C LEU A 134 14.57 -11.93 1.09
N CYS A 135 15.14 -13.12 0.93
CA CYS A 135 14.51 -14.38 1.33
C CYS A 135 14.18 -14.42 2.81
N TRP A 136 15.14 -14.02 3.67
CA TRP A 136 14.91 -13.93 5.11
C TRP A 136 13.81 -12.94 5.45
N ARG A 137 13.87 -11.73 4.87
CA ARG A 137 12.87 -10.68 5.09
C ARG A 137 11.47 -11.14 4.71
N HIS A 138 11.29 -11.69 3.51
CA HIS A 138 9.99 -12.21 3.08
C HIS A 138 9.49 -13.33 3.99
N SER A 139 10.38 -14.23 4.42
CA SER A 139 10.00 -15.31 5.34
C SER A 139 9.51 -14.76 6.68
N LEU A 140 10.23 -13.80 7.27
CA LEU A 140 9.88 -13.21 8.56
C LEU A 140 8.59 -12.37 8.47
N LEU A 141 8.40 -11.61 7.38
CA LEU A 141 7.17 -10.87 7.14
C LEU A 141 5.97 -11.81 6.98
N ALA A 142 6.12 -12.89 6.22
CA ALA A 142 5.07 -13.89 6.06
C ALA A 142 4.70 -14.55 7.40
N LEU A 143 5.70 -14.87 8.25
CA LEU A 143 5.47 -15.39 9.60
C LEU A 143 4.78 -14.37 10.53
N ASP A 144 5.00 -13.08 10.33
CA ASP A 144 4.28 -11.99 11.02
C ASP A 144 2.89 -11.70 10.38
N GLY A 145 2.44 -12.53 9.43
CA GLY A 145 1.10 -12.44 8.83
C GLY A 145 0.97 -11.38 7.74
N TRP A 146 2.08 -10.88 7.18
CA TRP A 146 2.04 -10.03 6.00
C TRP A 146 1.75 -10.84 4.75
N ILE A 147 0.83 -10.34 3.92
CA ILE A 147 0.67 -10.79 2.54
C ILE A 147 1.59 -9.93 1.68
N LEU A 148 2.54 -10.59 1.04
CA LEU A 148 3.60 -9.96 0.25
C LEU A 148 3.23 -9.92 -1.24
N LEU A 149 3.51 -8.80 -1.89
CA LEU A 149 3.45 -8.59 -3.33
C LEU A 149 4.81 -8.06 -3.83
N PRO A 150 5.80 -8.93 -4.02
CA PRO A 150 7.03 -8.55 -4.69
C PRO A 150 6.76 -8.35 -6.19
N ILE A 151 7.21 -7.23 -6.75
CA ILE A 151 7.11 -6.89 -8.18
C ILE A 151 8.49 -6.51 -8.68
N ALA A 152 8.97 -7.18 -9.72
CA ALA A 152 10.21 -6.78 -10.38
C ALA A 152 10.03 -5.43 -11.08
N TYR A 153 10.99 -4.51 -10.92
CA TYR A 153 10.95 -3.19 -11.55
C TYR A 153 10.79 -3.29 -13.08
N LEU A 154 11.47 -4.25 -13.71
CA LEU A 154 11.35 -4.47 -15.15
C LEU A 154 9.93 -4.86 -15.56
N SER A 155 9.20 -5.65 -14.76
CA SER A 155 7.81 -6.00 -15.04
C SER A 155 6.88 -4.77 -15.03
N ILE A 156 7.19 -3.74 -14.25
CA ILE A 156 6.42 -2.47 -14.27
C ILE A 156 6.57 -1.78 -15.63
N LYS A 157 7.76 -1.84 -16.23
CA LYS A 157 8.06 -1.20 -17.52
C LYS A 157 7.61 -2.01 -18.73
N GLU A 158 7.79 -3.32 -18.67
CA GLU A 158 7.59 -4.22 -19.80
C GLU A 158 6.17 -4.81 -19.83
N GLU A 159 5.57 -5.03 -18.65
CA GLU A 159 4.27 -5.71 -18.50
C GLU A 159 3.30 -4.93 -17.58
N PRO A 160 3.06 -3.61 -17.80
CA PRO A 160 2.30 -2.79 -16.86
C PRO A 160 0.87 -3.28 -16.64
N SER A 161 0.16 -3.71 -17.69
CA SER A 161 -1.21 -4.23 -17.55
C SER A 161 -1.27 -5.50 -16.68
N ARG A 162 -0.25 -6.36 -16.73
CA ARG A 162 -0.15 -7.55 -15.88
C ARG A 162 0.11 -7.16 -14.43
N CYS A 163 0.98 -6.17 -14.20
CA CYS A 163 1.23 -5.62 -12.87
C CYS A 163 -0.03 -4.96 -12.29
N GLN A 164 -0.84 -4.26 -13.10
CA GLN A 164 -2.13 -3.68 -12.67
C GLN A 164 -3.12 -4.76 -12.24
N GLN A 165 -3.29 -5.82 -13.05
CA GLN A 165 -4.16 -6.95 -12.71
C GLN A 165 -3.70 -7.67 -11.43
N LEU A 166 -2.39 -7.89 -11.29
CA LEU A 166 -1.81 -8.50 -10.10
C LEU A 166 -2.03 -7.63 -8.85
N THR A 167 -1.85 -6.31 -8.97
CA THR A 167 -2.09 -5.35 -7.88
C THR A 167 -3.57 -5.31 -7.50
N LEU A 168 -4.48 -5.34 -8.48
CA LEU A 168 -5.92 -5.44 -8.22
C LEU A 168 -6.28 -6.72 -7.47
N ALA A 169 -5.74 -7.87 -7.89
CA ALA A 169 -5.94 -9.15 -7.22
C ALA A 169 -5.40 -9.14 -5.79
N PHE A 170 -4.23 -8.53 -5.56
CA PHE A 170 -3.65 -8.34 -4.24
C PHE A 170 -4.55 -7.50 -3.33
N VAL A 171 -5.00 -6.33 -3.77
CA VAL A 171 -5.93 -5.48 -3.01
C VAL A 171 -7.24 -6.23 -2.72
N GLY A 172 -7.73 -6.99 -3.70
CA GLY A 172 -8.90 -7.85 -3.56
C GLY A 172 -8.82 -8.82 -2.38
N LYS A 173 -7.64 -9.35 -2.04
CA LYS A 173 -7.46 -10.25 -0.87
C LYS A 173 -7.88 -9.62 0.46
N PHE A 174 -7.80 -8.30 0.59
CA PHE A 174 -8.10 -7.60 1.85
C PHE A 174 -9.52 -7.02 1.90
N ILE A 175 -10.03 -6.61 0.74
CA ILE A 175 -11.37 -6.01 0.62
C ILE A 175 -12.45 -7.09 0.51
N SER A 176 -12.17 -8.17 -0.22
CA SER A 176 -13.04 -9.34 -0.34
C SER A 176 -12.93 -10.20 0.91
N GLY A 177 -13.61 -9.80 1.98
CA GLY A 177 -13.74 -10.64 3.16
C GLY A 177 -14.61 -11.85 2.85
N ASP A 178 -14.10 -13.06 3.12
CA ASP A 178 -14.94 -14.23 3.27
C ASP A 178 -16.00 -13.93 4.34
N ALA A 179 -17.27 -13.91 3.96
CA ALA A 179 -18.32 -14.15 4.93
C ALA A 179 -18.09 -15.58 5.44
N PRO A 180 -17.91 -15.82 6.76
CA PRO A 180 -17.80 -17.17 7.26
C PRO A 180 -18.92 -18.03 6.66
N THR A 181 -18.58 -19.21 6.16
CA THR A 181 -19.48 -20.10 5.40
C THR A 181 -20.75 -20.52 6.19
N GLU A 182 -20.80 -20.20 7.48
CA GLU A 182 -21.93 -20.41 8.39
C GLU A 182 -22.77 -19.14 8.68
N LEU A 183 -22.57 -18.05 7.92
CA LEU A 183 -23.37 -16.83 8.08
C LEU A 183 -24.63 -16.89 7.23
N SER A 184 -25.76 -16.56 7.85
CA SER A 184 -26.95 -16.20 7.08
C SER A 184 -26.69 -14.98 6.21
N TRP A 185 -27.49 -14.76 5.17
CA TRP A 185 -27.34 -13.59 4.29
C TRP A 185 -27.37 -12.26 5.05
N LEU A 186 -28.19 -12.15 6.10
CA LEU A 186 -28.23 -10.98 6.99
C LEU A 186 -26.94 -10.82 7.78
N GLU A 187 -26.42 -11.91 8.36
CA GLU A 187 -25.17 -11.89 9.10
C GLU A 187 -23.98 -11.53 8.20
N ALA A 188 -23.93 -12.08 6.99
CA ALA A 188 -22.91 -11.77 5.98
C ALA A 188 -23.00 -10.30 5.54
N GLU A 189 -24.20 -9.76 5.38
CA GLU A 189 -24.38 -8.36 5.01
C GLU A 189 -23.99 -7.40 6.14
N ILE A 190 -24.25 -7.75 7.40
CA ILE A 190 -23.73 -7.01 8.56
C ILE A 190 -22.21 -6.94 8.51
N VAL A 191 -21.54 -8.05 8.21
CA VAL A 191 -20.08 -8.12 8.13
C VAL A 191 -19.55 -7.24 6.98
N ARG A 192 -20.17 -7.31 5.80
CA ARG A 192 -19.79 -6.48 4.64
C ARG A 192 -20.02 -4.99 4.91
N TYR A 193 -21.17 -4.64 5.46
CA TYR A 193 -21.50 -3.26 5.84
C TYR A 193 -20.44 -2.72 6.81
N THR A 194 -20.23 -3.41 7.94
CA THR A 194 -19.25 -2.99 8.96
C THR A 194 -17.83 -2.87 8.40
N ARG A 195 -17.43 -3.73 7.45
CA ARG A 195 -16.13 -3.64 6.76
C ARG A 195 -16.01 -2.38 5.92
N ARG A 196 -17.07 -2.02 5.19
CA ARG A 196 -17.09 -0.87 4.27
C ARG A 196 -17.11 0.46 5.01
N THR A 197 -17.80 0.55 6.15
CA THR A 197 -18.00 1.84 6.83
C THR A 197 -16.78 2.33 7.61
N LEU A 198 -15.77 1.48 7.82
CA LEU A 198 -14.48 1.81 8.47
C LEU A 198 -14.59 2.48 9.87
N HIS A 199 -15.77 2.48 10.50
CA HIS A 199 -16.01 2.96 11.86
C HIS A 199 -16.90 1.97 12.64
N PRO A 200 -16.90 2.02 13.99
CA PRO A 200 -17.82 1.23 14.79
C PRO A 200 -19.28 1.55 14.44
N VAL A 201 -20.09 0.51 14.23
CA VAL A 201 -21.49 0.62 13.77
C VAL A 201 -22.47 0.50 14.93
N THR A 202 -23.58 1.23 14.86
CA THR A 202 -24.68 1.12 15.83
C THR A 202 -25.75 0.12 15.38
N PRO A 203 -26.53 -0.47 16.31
CA PRO A 203 -27.69 -1.29 15.93
C PRO A 203 -28.74 -0.54 15.11
N LEU A 204 -28.80 0.79 15.23
CA LEU A 204 -29.75 1.61 14.46
C LEU A 204 -29.30 1.75 13.01
N GLU A 205 -28.02 2.08 12.77
CA GLU A 205 -27.44 2.15 11.42
C GLU A 205 -27.62 0.83 10.67
N ILE A 206 -27.33 -0.29 11.32
CA ILE A 206 -27.48 -1.62 10.70
C ILE A 206 -28.95 -1.94 10.42
N ALA A 207 -29.86 -1.58 11.33
CA ALA A 207 -31.29 -1.78 11.12
C ALA A 207 -31.83 -0.99 9.91
N GLN A 208 -31.33 0.24 9.75
CA GLN A 208 -31.65 1.09 8.59
C GLN A 208 -31.08 0.50 7.30
N HIS A 209 -29.81 0.07 7.30
CA HIS A 209 -29.15 -0.55 6.15
C HIS A 209 -29.86 -1.83 5.67
N LEU A 210 -30.30 -2.67 6.60
CA LEU A 210 -30.91 -3.97 6.30
C LEU A 210 -32.43 -3.92 6.16
N HIS A 211 -33.06 -2.78 6.42
CA HIS A 211 -34.52 -2.62 6.48
C HIS A 211 -35.23 -3.62 7.42
N ILE A 212 -34.66 -3.83 8.62
CA ILE A 212 -35.21 -4.73 9.64
C ILE A 212 -35.41 -3.99 10.98
N SER A 213 -36.18 -4.58 11.90
CA SER A 213 -36.34 -3.99 13.24
C SER A 213 -35.03 -3.97 14.05
N VAL A 214 -34.82 -2.90 14.83
CA VAL A 214 -33.67 -2.78 15.76
C VAL A 214 -33.61 -3.97 16.74
N ARG A 215 -34.76 -4.55 17.11
CA ARG A 215 -34.83 -5.75 17.96
C ARG A 215 -34.21 -6.96 17.26
N HIS A 216 -34.48 -7.17 15.98
CA HIS A 216 -33.90 -8.26 15.20
C HIS A 216 -32.40 -8.03 14.98
N THR A 217 -32.00 -6.80 14.63
CA THR A 217 -30.60 -6.41 14.48
C THR A 217 -29.77 -6.71 15.72
N ARG A 218 -30.27 -6.39 16.92
CA ARG A 218 -29.56 -6.69 18.18
C ARG A 218 -29.33 -8.19 18.36
N LYS A 219 -30.26 -9.06 17.97
CA LYS A 219 -30.07 -10.52 18.04
C LYS A 219 -28.96 -10.97 17.09
N LEU A 220 -28.92 -10.45 15.86
CA LEU A 220 -27.88 -10.76 14.88
C LEU A 220 -26.50 -10.29 15.34
N LEU A 221 -26.41 -9.07 15.89
CA LEU A 221 -25.16 -8.53 16.42
C LEU A 221 -24.63 -9.33 17.63
N VAL A 222 -25.52 -9.81 18.50
CA VAL A 222 -25.15 -10.71 19.61
C VAL A 222 -24.62 -12.04 19.07
N LYS A 223 -25.30 -12.66 18.10
CA LYS A 223 -24.82 -13.91 17.46
C LYS A 223 -23.46 -13.74 16.81
N LEU A 224 -23.25 -12.65 16.06
CA LEU A 224 -21.97 -12.34 15.43
C LEU A 224 -20.86 -12.06 16.44
N LYS A 225 -21.21 -11.50 17.61
CA LYS A 225 -20.29 -11.35 18.74
C LYS A 225 -19.93 -12.71 19.35
N GLU A 226 -20.91 -13.59 19.56
CA GLU A 226 -20.70 -14.95 20.08
C GLU A 226 -19.81 -15.78 19.14
N LYS A 227 -20.03 -15.66 17.82
CA LYS A 227 -19.17 -16.21 16.75
C LYS A 227 -17.77 -15.58 16.68
N GLN A 228 -17.43 -14.63 17.55
CA GLN A 228 -16.16 -13.89 17.56
C GLN A 228 -15.89 -13.12 16.25
N ILE A 229 -16.92 -12.76 15.48
CA ILE A 229 -16.75 -11.98 14.24
C ILE A 229 -16.83 -10.48 14.54
N LEU A 230 -17.68 -10.09 15.48
CA LEU A 230 -17.78 -8.72 15.98
C LEU A 230 -17.28 -8.61 17.42
N MET A 231 -16.74 -7.45 17.77
CA MET A 231 -16.46 -7.07 19.15
C MET A 231 -17.20 -5.79 19.52
N VAL A 232 -17.49 -5.63 20.82
CA VAL A 232 -18.16 -4.44 21.36
C VAL A 232 -17.10 -3.40 21.68
N THR A 233 -17.19 -2.24 21.04
CA THR A 233 -16.24 -1.11 21.22
C THR A 233 -16.66 -0.16 22.34
N SER A 234 -17.93 -0.15 22.77
CA SER A 234 -18.39 0.74 23.84
C SER A 234 -19.60 0.21 24.61
N GLY A 235 -19.60 0.47 25.92
CA GLY A 235 -20.73 0.31 26.84
C GLY A 235 -20.49 -0.69 27.97
N LYS A 236 -20.46 -0.22 29.22
CA LYS A 236 -20.22 -1.06 30.43
C LYS A 236 -21.43 -1.91 30.85
N LYS A 237 -22.67 -1.47 30.53
CA LYS A 237 -23.93 -2.18 30.87
C LYS A 237 -24.76 -2.62 29.66
N ARG A 238 -24.56 -1.99 28.49
CA ARG A 238 -25.23 -2.32 27.21
C ARG A 238 -24.27 -2.03 26.06
N ALA A 239 -24.09 -2.98 25.15
CA ALA A 239 -23.29 -2.80 23.93
C ALA A 239 -23.91 -1.70 23.04
N ARG A 240 -23.15 -0.63 22.79
CA ARG A 240 -23.60 0.53 22.00
C ARG A 240 -23.11 0.51 20.57
N THR A 241 -21.87 0.08 20.35
CA THR A 241 -21.24 0.02 19.03
C THR A 241 -20.50 -1.30 18.85
N TYR A 242 -20.43 -1.75 17.60
CA TYR A 242 -19.78 -3.00 17.19
C TYR A 242 -18.72 -2.70 16.13
N THR A 243 -17.63 -3.43 16.15
CA THR A 243 -16.63 -3.41 15.08
C THR A 243 -16.24 -4.84 14.72
N LEU A 244 -15.67 -5.05 13.53
CA LEU A 244 -15.10 -6.34 13.17
C LEU A 244 -13.97 -6.70 14.13
N ARG A 245 -14.02 -7.91 14.68
CA ARG A 245 -12.84 -8.48 15.32
C ARG A 245 -11.81 -8.69 14.22
N SER A 246 -10.62 -8.15 14.38
CA SER A 246 -9.54 -8.53 13.49
C SER A 246 -9.22 -10.00 13.70
N ARG A 247 -9.17 -10.77 12.62
CA ARG A 247 -8.44 -12.02 12.67
C ARG A 247 -6.98 -11.66 12.99
N ILE A 248 -6.43 -12.33 14.00
CA ILE A 248 -4.99 -12.34 14.29
C ILE A 248 -4.30 -12.92 13.05
#